data_AF-A0A1Y5LQG6-F1
#
_entry.id   AF-A0A1Y5LQG6-F1
#
_cell.length_a   1.000
_cell.length_b   1.000
_cell.length_c   1.000
_cell.angle_alpha   90.00
_cell.angle_beta   90.00
_cell.angle_gamma   90.00
#
_symmetry.space_group_name_H-M   'P 1'
#
loop_
_entity.id
_entity.type
_entity.pdbx_description
1 polymer ?
#
loop_
_entity_poly.entity_id
_entity_poly.type
_entity_poly.pdbx_seq_one_letter_code
_entity_poly.pdbx_strand_id
1 'polypeptide(L)'
;MRLSRLARRTLSVAALCCAAAMWSTPSAAADVTDVTVLPGLSNNPNNSYGAGCTYLVVATTATPTERSVSIVDYNRDSTLFPQELIWDTIDPYYNSPVILGHAFSLWTPTAPGEHTLMAYQTSAGGPVETVTVTPDTPIGPVCIVAP
;
A
#
# COMPACT_ATOMS: atom_id res chain seq x y z
N MET A 1 39.16 -34.71 41.51
CA MET A 1 38.82 -33.30 41.18
C MET A 1 39.10 -32.99 39.70
N ARG A 2 38.22 -33.34 38.75
CA ARG A 2 38.34 -32.92 37.33
C ARG A 2 37.01 -32.63 36.61
N LEU A 3 35.85 -32.96 37.20
CA LEU A 3 34.54 -32.72 36.56
C LEU A 3 34.01 -31.27 36.66
N SER A 4 34.53 -30.44 37.56
CA SER A 4 33.97 -29.11 37.85
C SER A 4 34.33 -28.02 36.84
N ARG A 5 35.34 -28.22 35.98
CA ARG A 5 35.79 -27.21 35.00
C ARG A 5 35.10 -27.31 33.63
N LEU A 6 34.57 -28.47 33.28
CA LEU A 6 33.90 -28.70 32.00
C LEU A 6 32.45 -28.21 32.02
N ALA A 7 31.73 -28.42 33.12
CA ALA A 7 30.35 -27.94 33.29
C ALA A 7 30.23 -26.40 33.29
N ARG A 8 31.30 -25.69 33.70
CA ARG A 8 31.30 -24.22 33.76
C ARG A 8 31.56 -23.56 32.40
N ARG A 9 32.09 -24.29 31.41
CA ARG A 9 32.38 -23.76 30.07
C ARG A 9 31.22 -23.96 29.09
N THR A 10 30.37 -24.97 29.31
CA THR A 10 29.20 -25.24 28.46
C THR A 10 28.04 -24.26 28.69
N LEU A 11 27.93 -23.66 29.88
CA LEU A 11 26.91 -22.66 30.20
C LEU A 11 27.16 -21.30 29.54
N SER A 12 28.41 -20.95 29.24
CA SER A 12 28.77 -19.64 28.67
C SER A 12 28.49 -19.54 27.16
N VAL A 13 28.50 -20.67 26.44
CA VAL A 13 28.30 -20.68 24.98
C VAL A 13 26.82 -20.64 24.62
N ALA A 14 25.95 -21.32 25.39
CA ALA A 14 24.50 -21.29 25.15
C ALA A 14 23.87 -19.90 25.41
N ALA A 15 24.41 -19.15 26.37
CA ALA A 15 23.93 -17.80 26.69
C ALA A 15 24.24 -16.77 25.59
N LEU A 16 25.33 -16.94 24.83
CA LEU A 16 25.65 -16.04 23.71
C LEU A 16 24.75 -16.28 22.48
N CYS A 17 24.30 -17.50 22.24
CA CYS A 17 23.42 -17.80 21.11
C CYS A 17 22.00 -17.25 21.31
N CYS A 18 21.49 -17.15 22.54
CA CYS A 18 20.18 -16.56 22.81
C CYS A 18 20.19 -15.02 22.69
N ALA A 19 21.30 -14.35 22.98
CA ALA A 19 21.38 -12.88 22.89
C ALA A 19 21.40 -12.37 21.43
N ALA A 20 21.94 -13.16 20.50
CA ALA A 20 21.98 -12.79 19.07
C ALA A 20 20.62 -12.96 18.36
N ALA A 21 19.71 -13.77 18.90
CA ALA A 21 18.40 -14.02 18.30
C ALA A 21 17.35 -12.93 18.60
N MET A 22 17.61 -12.03 19.55
CA MET A 22 16.64 -11.00 19.96
C MET A 22 16.70 -9.72 19.11
N TRP A 23 17.65 -9.57 18.19
CA TRP A 23 17.90 -8.31 17.46
C TRP A 23 17.46 -8.31 16.00
N SER A 24 16.66 -9.29 15.58
CA SER A 24 16.12 -9.33 14.22
C SER A 24 14.70 -9.87 14.17
N THR A 25 13.84 -9.46 15.10
CA THR A 25 12.40 -9.50 14.80
C THR A 25 12.13 -8.39 13.79
N PRO A 26 11.84 -8.69 12.51
CA PRO A 26 11.31 -7.68 11.61
C PRO A 26 10.07 -7.08 12.30
N SER A 27 10.12 -5.78 12.52
CA SER A 27 8.97 -5.03 13.00
C SER A 27 7.83 -5.26 12.00
N ALA A 28 6.78 -5.94 12.41
CA ALA A 28 5.53 -6.03 11.66
C ALA A 28 4.72 -4.73 11.82
N ALA A 29 5.39 -3.59 11.69
CA ALA A 29 4.70 -2.31 11.58
C ALA A 29 4.15 -2.22 10.15
N ALA A 30 2.91 -1.79 10.01
CA ALA A 30 2.45 -1.31 8.72
C ALA A 30 3.24 -0.03 8.44
N ASP A 31 4.26 -0.14 7.60
CA ASP A 31 5.15 0.97 7.27
C ASP A 31 4.50 1.92 6.26
N VAL A 32 3.25 1.69 5.83
CA VAL A 32 2.52 2.65 5.01
C VAL A 32 2.10 3.85 5.88
N THR A 33 2.65 5.01 5.58
CA THR A 33 2.40 6.24 6.34
C THR A 33 1.33 7.12 5.73
N ASP A 34 1.13 7.01 4.41
CA ASP A 34 0.18 7.87 3.70
C ASP A 34 -0.35 7.21 2.43
N VAL A 35 -1.54 7.64 2.01
CA VAL A 35 -2.10 7.37 0.68
C VAL A 35 -2.64 8.68 0.13
N THR A 36 -2.26 9.01 -1.10
CA THR A 36 -2.66 10.23 -1.80
C THR A 36 -3.18 9.90 -3.20
N VAL A 37 -4.35 10.41 -3.56
CA VAL A 37 -4.90 10.40 -4.90
C VAL A 37 -4.56 11.74 -5.54
N LEU A 38 -3.78 11.70 -6.61
CA LEU A 38 -3.43 12.92 -7.33
C LEU A 38 -4.60 13.34 -8.21
N PRO A 39 -5.08 14.58 -8.10
CA PRO A 39 -6.12 15.09 -8.97
C PRO A 39 -5.63 15.11 -10.41
N GLY A 40 -6.52 14.73 -11.32
CA GLY A 40 -6.29 14.85 -12.76
C GLY A 40 -6.50 16.28 -13.25
N LEU A 41 -6.43 16.47 -14.57
CA LEU A 41 -6.88 17.70 -15.21
C LEU A 41 -8.41 17.76 -15.12
N SER A 42 -8.95 18.59 -14.23
CA SER A 42 -10.38 18.87 -14.09
C SER A 42 -10.69 20.31 -14.48
N ASN A 43 -11.84 20.50 -15.14
CA ASN A 43 -12.40 21.83 -15.43
C ASN A 43 -13.33 22.34 -14.30
N ASN A 44 -13.55 21.54 -13.25
CA ASN A 44 -14.37 21.92 -12.11
C ASN A 44 -13.47 22.38 -10.93
N PRO A 45 -13.56 23.65 -10.52
CA PRO A 45 -12.71 24.21 -9.46
C PRO A 45 -13.04 23.67 -8.06
N ASN A 46 -14.21 23.04 -7.89
CA ASN A 46 -14.68 22.51 -6.61
C ASN A 46 -14.63 20.98 -6.54
N ASN A 47 -14.42 20.29 -7.67
CA ASN A 47 -14.19 18.85 -7.69
C ASN A 47 -13.19 18.42 -8.78
N SER A 48 -12.18 17.66 -8.38
CA SER A 48 -11.14 17.17 -9.28
C SER A 48 -11.31 15.72 -9.73
N TYR A 49 -12.37 15.03 -9.27
CA TYR A 49 -12.57 13.60 -9.49
C TYR A 49 -13.91 13.31 -10.17
N GLY A 50 -13.85 12.53 -11.26
CA GLY A 50 -14.94 12.17 -12.13
C GLY A 50 -14.98 10.66 -12.38
N ALA A 51 -16.18 10.09 -12.53
CA ALA A 51 -16.35 8.68 -12.85
C ALA A 51 -15.88 8.38 -14.30
N GLY A 52 -15.20 7.25 -14.50
CA GLY A 52 -14.63 6.80 -15.77
C GLY A 52 -13.22 7.34 -16.06
N CYS A 53 -12.68 8.15 -15.14
CA CYS A 53 -11.39 8.80 -15.28
C CYS A 53 -10.28 8.12 -14.53
N THR A 54 -9.05 8.19 -15.02
CA THR A 54 -7.91 7.53 -14.37
C THR A 54 -7.06 8.52 -13.60
N TYR A 55 -6.81 8.22 -12.33
CA TYR A 55 -6.02 9.01 -11.39
C TYR A 55 -4.84 8.21 -10.87
N LEU A 56 -3.77 8.90 -10.49
CA LEU A 56 -2.62 8.26 -9.86
C LEU A 56 -2.84 8.19 -8.36
N VAL A 57 -2.80 6.98 -7.79
CA VAL A 57 -2.75 6.76 -6.34
C VAL A 57 -1.33 6.46 -5.94
N VAL A 58 -0.84 7.14 -4.91
CA VAL A 58 0.49 6.98 -4.36
C VAL A 58 0.36 6.58 -2.91
N ALA A 59 0.85 5.38 -2.58
CA ALA A 59 1.08 4.98 -1.20
C ALA A 59 2.53 5.28 -0.82
N THR A 60 2.74 5.93 0.32
CA THR A 60 4.08 6.25 0.82
C THR A 60 4.41 5.41 2.04
N THR A 61 5.64 4.93 2.12
CA THR A 61 6.13 4.11 3.22
C THR A 61 7.19 4.83 4.07
N ALA A 62 7.25 4.49 5.36
CA ALA A 62 8.18 5.03 6.33
C ALA A 62 9.63 4.72 5.98
N THR A 63 9.88 3.54 5.39
CA THR A 63 11.19 3.15 4.90
C THR A 63 11.20 3.02 3.37
N PRO A 64 12.28 3.41 2.69
CA PRO A 64 12.39 3.29 1.24
C PRO A 64 12.64 1.84 0.77
N THR A 65 12.86 0.92 1.71
CA THR A 65 13.22 -0.48 1.49
C THR A 65 12.07 -1.45 1.73
N GLU A 66 10.86 -0.92 1.96
CA GLU A 66 9.66 -1.75 1.99
C GLU A 66 9.54 -2.59 0.71
N ARG A 67 8.96 -3.79 0.82
CA ARG A 67 8.87 -4.68 -0.34
C ARG A 67 7.72 -4.31 -1.27
N SER A 68 6.54 -4.18 -0.70
CA SER A 68 5.31 -4.03 -1.46
C SER A 68 4.19 -3.49 -0.58
N VAL A 69 3.17 -2.92 -1.22
CA VAL A 69 1.94 -2.40 -0.61
C VAL A 69 0.75 -2.80 -1.47
N SER A 70 -0.36 -3.17 -0.85
CA SER A 70 -1.65 -3.31 -1.53
C SER A 70 -2.40 -1.99 -1.47
N ILE A 71 -2.94 -1.56 -2.60
CA ILE A 71 -3.86 -0.41 -2.69
C ILE A 71 -5.24 -0.96 -3.03
N VAL A 72 -6.28 -0.51 -2.35
CA VAL A 72 -7.67 -0.94 -2.59
C VAL A 72 -8.62 0.22 -2.49
N ASP A 73 -9.73 0.12 -3.21
CA ASP A 73 -10.92 0.93 -3.02
C ASP A 73 -11.96 0.13 -2.22
N TYR A 74 -12.35 0.65 -1.06
CA TYR A 74 -13.33 -0.02 -0.20
C TYR A 74 -14.70 -0.18 -0.85
N ASN A 75 -15.08 0.76 -1.72
CA ASN A 75 -16.37 0.74 -2.38
C ASN A 75 -16.43 -0.35 -3.45
N ARG A 76 -15.28 -0.79 -3.98
CA ARG A 76 -15.16 -1.74 -5.10
C ARG A 76 -15.88 -1.30 -6.37
N ASP A 77 -16.13 0.00 -6.49
CA ASP A 77 -16.74 0.63 -7.65
C ASP A 77 -15.66 1.30 -8.51
N SER A 78 -14.48 0.68 -8.63
CA SER A 78 -13.36 1.18 -9.41
C SER A 78 -12.51 0.05 -9.96
N THR A 79 -11.58 0.40 -10.85
CA THR A 79 -10.51 -0.50 -11.29
C THR A 79 -9.14 0.05 -10.89
N LEU A 80 -8.19 -0.83 -10.55
CA LEU A 80 -6.84 -0.48 -10.10
C LEU A 80 -5.77 -1.13 -11.01
N PHE A 81 -5.30 -0.41 -12.02
CA PHE A 81 -4.27 -0.89 -12.95
C PHE A 81 -2.85 -0.52 -12.47
N PRO A 82 -1.84 -1.39 -12.61
CA PRO A 82 -1.89 -2.75 -13.13
C PRO A 82 -2.24 -3.81 -12.07
N GLN A 83 -2.47 -3.40 -10.82
CA GLN A 83 -2.61 -4.30 -9.68
C GLN A 83 -3.70 -5.36 -9.88
N GLU A 84 -4.92 -4.97 -10.23
CA GLU A 84 -6.05 -5.88 -10.48
C GLU A 84 -5.80 -6.77 -11.69
N LEU A 85 -5.23 -6.23 -12.78
CA LEU A 85 -4.89 -7.04 -13.93
C LEU A 85 -3.92 -8.18 -13.54
N ILE A 86 -2.87 -7.86 -12.78
CA ILE A 86 -1.88 -8.85 -12.36
C ILE A 86 -2.51 -9.82 -11.35
N TRP A 87 -3.32 -9.32 -10.41
CA TRP A 87 -4.08 -10.15 -9.49
C TRP A 87 -4.91 -11.19 -10.24
N ASP A 88 -5.75 -10.74 -11.17
CA ASP A 88 -6.72 -11.59 -11.86
C ASP A 88 -6.10 -12.56 -12.86
N THR A 89 -4.94 -12.20 -13.45
CA THR A 89 -4.38 -12.96 -14.58
C THR A 89 -3.06 -13.67 -14.31
N ILE A 90 -2.29 -13.26 -13.30
CA ILE A 90 -0.91 -13.75 -13.10
C ILE A 90 -0.70 -14.28 -11.67
N ASP A 91 -0.97 -13.47 -10.64
CA ASP A 91 -0.68 -13.80 -9.24
C ASP A 91 -1.76 -13.27 -8.30
N PRO A 92 -2.60 -14.15 -7.70
CA PRO A 92 -3.68 -13.74 -6.82
C PRO A 92 -3.23 -13.15 -5.47
N TYR A 93 -1.93 -13.09 -5.22
CA TYR A 93 -1.33 -12.45 -4.05
C TYR A 93 -0.44 -11.25 -4.43
N TYR A 94 -0.63 -10.71 -5.63
CA TYR A 94 0.12 -9.56 -6.10
C TYR A 94 -0.06 -8.36 -5.16
N ASN A 95 1.06 -7.75 -4.81
CA ASN A 95 1.13 -6.46 -4.13
C ASN A 95 2.01 -5.54 -4.97
N SER A 96 1.65 -4.26 -5.05
CA SER A 96 2.41 -3.29 -5.81
C SER A 96 3.80 -3.11 -5.18
N PRO A 97 4.89 -3.24 -5.96
CA PRO A 97 6.24 -3.09 -5.42
C PRO A 97 6.45 -1.66 -4.92
N VAL A 98 7.20 -1.53 -3.84
CA VAL A 98 7.64 -0.22 -3.34
C VAL A 98 8.97 0.13 -4.01
N ILE A 99 9.04 1.32 -4.58
CA ILE A 99 10.22 1.89 -5.22
C ILE A 99 10.55 3.19 -4.52
N LEU A 100 11.69 3.24 -3.84
CA LEU A 100 12.15 4.42 -3.10
C LEU A 100 11.12 4.96 -2.09
N GLY A 101 10.37 4.07 -1.45
CA GLY A 101 9.36 4.44 -0.44
C GLY A 101 7.98 4.76 -1.01
N HIS A 102 7.75 4.51 -2.30
CA HIS A 102 6.47 4.76 -2.95
C HIS A 102 5.96 3.53 -3.70
N ALA A 103 4.68 3.22 -3.54
CA ALA A 103 3.95 2.29 -4.39
C ALA A 103 2.85 3.05 -5.14
N PHE A 104 2.54 2.61 -6.35
CA PHE A 104 1.68 3.33 -7.27
C PHE A 104 0.59 2.42 -7.84
N SER A 105 -0.59 2.99 -8.08
CA SER A 105 -1.64 2.36 -8.88
C SER A 105 -2.41 3.42 -9.66
N LEU A 106 -2.94 3.04 -10.81
CA LEU A 106 -3.88 3.84 -11.60
C LEU A 106 -5.29 3.45 -11.19
N TRP A 107 -5.98 4.36 -10.53
CA TRP A 107 -7.34 4.18 -10.04
C TRP A 107 -8.33 4.83 -10.98
N THR A 108 -9.35 4.06 -11.40
CA THR A 108 -10.42 4.51 -12.26
C THR A 108 -11.77 4.23 -11.60
N PRO A 109 -12.41 5.20 -10.91
CA PRO A 109 -13.75 5.00 -10.37
C PRO A 109 -14.75 4.77 -11.50
N THR A 110 -15.57 3.75 -11.38
CA THR A 110 -16.61 3.37 -12.36
C THR A 110 -17.99 3.94 -12.03
N ALA A 111 -18.17 4.46 -10.81
CA ALA A 111 -19.40 5.08 -10.36
C ALA A 111 -19.12 6.42 -9.66
N PRO A 112 -20.08 7.36 -9.66
CA PRO A 112 -20.01 8.54 -8.81
C PRO A 112 -20.35 8.18 -7.35
N GLY A 113 -19.82 8.96 -6.41
CA GLY A 113 -20.03 8.76 -4.98
C GLY A 113 -18.78 9.05 -4.15
N GLU A 114 -18.86 8.76 -2.86
CA GLU A 114 -17.69 8.77 -1.99
C GLU A 114 -16.89 7.49 -2.22
N HIS A 115 -15.58 7.63 -2.46
CA HIS A 115 -14.64 6.52 -2.56
C HIS A 115 -13.60 6.63 -1.45
N THR A 116 -13.34 5.52 -0.77
CA THR A 116 -12.29 5.45 0.26
C THR A 116 -11.18 4.50 -0.19
N LEU A 117 -10.02 5.08 -0.48
CA LEU A 117 -8.83 4.38 -0.90
C LEU A 117 -8.00 4.04 0.33
N MET A 118 -7.52 2.81 0.44
CA MET A 118 -6.62 2.37 1.50
C MET A 118 -5.35 1.77 0.90
N ALA A 119 -4.22 2.07 1.54
CA ALA A 119 -2.97 1.40 1.27
C ALA A 119 -2.55 0.60 2.52
N TYR A 120 -2.20 -0.68 2.36
CA TYR A 120 -1.86 -1.55 3.49
C TYR A 120 -0.84 -2.64 3.11
N GLN A 121 -0.09 -3.12 4.11
CA GLN A 121 0.88 -4.21 3.95
C GLN A 121 0.48 -5.49 4.69
N THR A 122 -0.33 -5.35 5.75
CA THR A 122 -0.74 -6.44 6.61
C THR A 122 -2.24 -6.36 6.86
N SER A 123 -2.81 -7.40 7.49
CA SER A 123 -4.21 -7.41 7.89
C SER A 123 -4.57 -6.37 8.97
N ALA A 124 -3.59 -5.62 9.48
CA ALA A 124 -3.84 -4.52 10.43
C ALA A 124 -4.47 -3.27 9.76
N GLY A 125 -4.54 -3.24 8.43
CA GLY A 125 -4.99 -2.07 7.66
C GLY A 125 -3.87 -1.06 7.42
N GLY A 126 -4.24 0.16 7.05
CA GLY A 126 -3.31 1.25 6.81
C GLY A 126 -4.02 2.59 6.59
N PRO A 127 -3.30 3.64 6.16
CA PRO A 127 -3.87 4.95 5.93
C PRO A 127 -4.97 4.89 4.87
N VAL A 128 -5.96 5.77 5.04
CA VAL A 128 -7.11 5.91 4.16
C VAL A 128 -7.22 7.34 3.65
N GLU A 129 -7.66 7.48 2.42
CA GLU A 129 -8.03 8.75 1.83
C GLU A 129 -9.40 8.64 1.19
N THR A 130 -10.25 9.61 1.51
CA THR A 130 -11.62 9.67 1.02
C THR A 130 -11.76 10.81 0.04
N VAL A 131 -12.27 10.50 -1.15
CA VAL A 131 -12.52 11.47 -2.23
C VAL A 131 -13.95 11.36 -2.72
N THR A 132 -14.52 12.49 -3.16
CA THR A 132 -15.86 12.52 -3.76
C THR A 132 -15.76 12.54 -5.28
N VAL A 133 -16.28 11.51 -5.92
CA VAL A 133 -16.34 11.37 -7.38
C VAL A 133 -17.69 11.86 -7.89
N THR A 134 -17.66 12.80 -8.83
CA THR A 134 -18.87 13.25 -9.52
C THR A 134 -19.12 12.49 -10.82
N PRO A 135 -20.35 12.50 -11.35
CA PRO A 135 -20.60 12.07 -12.72
C PRO A 135 -19.72 12.86 -13.69
N ASP A 136 -19.06 12.17 -14.62
CA ASP A 136 -18.14 12.78 -15.60
C ASP A 136 -18.28 12.03 -16.93
N THR A 137 -17.91 12.71 -18.02
CA THR A 137 -17.80 12.08 -19.33
C THR A 137 -16.32 11.93 -19.65
N PRO A 138 -15.76 10.71 -19.60
CA PRO A 138 -14.34 10.51 -19.90
C PRO A 138 -14.06 10.86 -21.37
N ILE A 139 -13.11 11.77 -21.60
CA ILE A 139 -12.63 12.13 -22.96
C ILE A 139 -11.16 11.71 -23.05
N GLY A 140 -10.93 10.43 -23.34
CA GLY A 140 -9.58 9.86 -23.38
C GLY A 140 -8.92 9.89 -22.00
N PRO A 141 -7.65 10.34 -21.85
CA PRO A 141 -6.98 10.44 -20.56
C PRO A 141 -7.40 11.68 -19.74
N VAL A 142 -8.32 12.50 -20.25
CA VAL A 142 -8.78 13.75 -19.63
C VAL A 142 -10.24 13.62 -19.20
N CYS A 143 -10.60 14.31 -18.13
CA CYS A 143 -11.91 14.30 -17.50
C CYS A 143 -12.60 15.63 -17.71
N ILE A 144 -13.83 15.59 -18.24
CA ILE A 144 -14.69 16.79 -18.22
C ILE A 144 -15.72 16.56 -17.14
N VAL A 145 -15.35 17.01 -15.93
CA VAL A 145 -16.22 16.91 -14.76
C VAL A 145 -17.48 17.70 -15.05
N ALA A 146 -18.62 17.01 -15.01
CA ALA A 146 -19.91 17.67 -15.19
C ALA A 146 -20.12 18.68 -14.04
N PRO A 147 -20.72 19.86 -14.30
CA PRO A 147 -20.98 20.87 -13.27
C PRO A 147 -21.83 20.35 -12.11
#